data_AF-A0A8S3U738-F1
#
_entry.id   AF-A0A8S3U738-F1
#
_cell.length_a   1.000
_cell.length_b   1.000
_cell.length_c   1.000
_cell.angle_alpha   90.00
_cell.angle_beta   90.00
_cell.angle_gamma   90.00
#
_symmetry.space_group_name_H-M   'P 1'
#
loop_
_entity.id
_entity.type
_entity.pdbx_description
1 polymer ?
#
loop_
_entity_poly.entity_id
_entity_poly.type
_entity_poly.pdbx_seq_one_letter_code
_entity_poly.pdbx_strand_id
1 'polypeptide(L)'
;MLDASLNLFKEEDIVTSDKNLFIACVYIPPVRSNFYKLYNCDLFVDLENSIELYSSLGDVILLGDTNSRTGAIDDFVSNDSIHSTIRNRLDDIFDYSADIELNVRNNPDNNTNCYGPKLISLCKASGLRILNGRHKNGFANDFTFCGANGMSVIDYLLVPVSLFPIVRQLIVSNFTTFSDHAFLHIQLSLLCNKQNSTRFPDDENREKLSQDKFKWNDELKEQCRDCLLNNMEKINMCRERIDFDGQQLLDNSLDEFTSTLNDIMAPFFKKRTINFKSCRSNICDDKPWFNAQCKDLHRRYINCLNIFNRLKSQLNHSNLIRAKKDYKTLERRLKQEYMRTEGNMLDIMRLTNPKLFYKKFKRKASPKHAVPLKLFHEHFKSLCSSDTDAVLDDSQFNNTDGECIIIKLSINELEFIAANEILVKRSTGYIDRVCDNCMNILEDEAHVILACPLYDDFRKTIFDEATHFNSDFMSFDDKQK
;
A
#
# COMPACT_ATOMS: atom_id res chain seq x y z
N MET A 1 29.92 44.36 -9.06
CA MET A 1 30.81 43.19 -9.20
C MET A 1 30.11 42.02 -8.54
N LEU A 2 29.19 41.41 -9.29
CA LEU A 2 28.45 40.19 -8.99
C LEU A 2 28.78 39.32 -10.20
N ASP A 3 29.62 38.31 -10.03
CA ASP A 3 29.94 37.40 -11.12
C ASP A 3 29.03 36.18 -11.01
N ALA A 4 27.92 36.28 -11.72
CA ALA A 4 26.98 35.20 -11.95
C ALA A 4 27.54 34.34 -13.08
N SER A 5 28.29 33.30 -12.73
CA SER A 5 28.54 32.18 -13.64
C SER A 5 27.35 31.24 -13.56
N LEU A 6 26.39 31.45 -14.46
CA LEU A 6 25.46 30.42 -14.91
C LEU A 6 26.28 29.22 -15.39
N ASN A 7 26.43 28.21 -14.55
CA ASN A 7 26.70 26.87 -15.05
C ASN A 7 25.36 26.30 -15.52
N LEU A 8 25.11 26.42 -16.82
CA LEU A 8 24.17 25.56 -17.55
C LEU A 8 24.53 24.11 -17.18
N PHE A 9 23.65 23.44 -16.45
CA PHE A 9 23.71 21.99 -16.34
C PHE A 9 23.40 21.43 -17.73
N LYS A 10 24.42 20.87 -18.38
CA LYS A 10 24.27 20.10 -19.61
C LYS A 10 23.33 18.92 -19.37
N GLU A 11 22.50 18.60 -20.35
CA GLU A 11 21.64 17.41 -20.43
C GLU A 11 22.43 16.08 -20.49
N GLU A 12 23.65 16.02 -19.97
CA GLU A 12 24.58 14.89 -20.13
C GLU A 12 24.46 13.80 -19.05
N ASP A 13 23.65 13.98 -18.00
CA ASP A 13 23.47 12.96 -16.94
C ASP A 13 22.22 12.08 -17.11
N ILE A 14 21.76 11.91 -18.35
CA ILE A 14 20.64 11.02 -18.62
C ILE A 14 21.17 9.62 -18.89
N VAL A 15 21.17 8.76 -17.87
CA VAL A 15 21.49 7.34 -18.03
C VAL A 15 20.36 6.70 -18.84
N THR A 16 20.63 6.39 -20.11
CA THR A 16 19.85 5.45 -20.92
C THR A 16 20.11 4.05 -20.36
N SER A 17 19.26 3.57 -19.45
CA SER A 17 19.23 2.12 -19.20
C SER A 17 18.32 1.50 -20.24
N ASP A 18 18.89 0.74 -21.17
CA ASP A 18 18.13 -0.13 -22.09
C ASP A 18 17.48 -1.31 -21.35
N LYS A 19 17.75 -1.45 -20.04
CA LYS A 19 17.20 -2.49 -19.19
C LYS A 19 15.87 -2.07 -18.58
N ASN A 20 14.99 -3.04 -18.38
CA ASN A 20 13.76 -2.84 -17.61
C ASN A 20 14.11 -2.43 -16.17
N LEU A 21 13.36 -1.50 -15.60
CA LEU A 21 13.48 -1.12 -14.20
C LEU A 21 12.37 -1.77 -13.37
N PHE A 22 12.74 -2.63 -12.43
CA PHE A 22 11.84 -3.27 -11.48
C PHE A 22 11.86 -2.54 -10.14
N ILE A 23 10.68 -2.30 -9.58
CA ILE A 23 10.52 -1.63 -8.29
C ILE A 23 9.84 -2.59 -7.32
N ALA A 24 10.57 -2.99 -6.27
CA ALA A 24 10.09 -3.87 -5.21
C ALA A 24 9.68 -3.05 -3.99
N CYS A 25 8.39 -3.11 -3.64
CA CYS A 25 7.86 -2.52 -2.41
C CYS A 25 7.85 -3.57 -1.29
N VAL A 26 8.60 -3.33 -0.23
CA VAL A 26 8.89 -4.33 0.81
C VAL A 26 8.33 -3.92 2.17
N TYR A 27 7.71 -4.88 2.84
CA TYR A 27 7.38 -4.81 4.25
C TYR A 27 7.90 -6.07 4.95
N ILE A 28 8.91 -5.92 5.81
CA ILE A 28 9.41 -7.01 6.65
C ILE A 28 8.81 -6.84 8.04
N PRO A 29 7.96 -7.77 8.52
CA PRO A 29 7.36 -7.68 9.84
C PRO A 29 8.44 -7.62 10.94
N PRO A 30 8.21 -6.87 12.03
CA PRO A 30 9.14 -6.83 13.16
C PRO A 30 9.44 -8.23 13.70
N VAL A 31 10.64 -8.42 14.26
CA VAL A 31 11.18 -9.71 14.77
C VAL A 31 10.20 -10.49 15.65
N ARG A 32 9.36 -9.79 16.41
CA ARG A 32 8.39 -10.39 17.35
C ARG A 32 6.96 -10.47 16.80
N SER A 33 6.79 -10.27 15.49
CA SER A 33 5.48 -10.39 14.84
C SER A 33 4.96 -11.82 14.94
N ASN A 34 3.65 -11.97 15.12
CA ASN A 34 3.00 -13.29 15.05
C ASN A 34 3.09 -13.91 13.65
N PHE A 35 3.46 -13.12 12.63
CA PHE A 35 3.73 -13.62 11.27
C PHE A 35 4.72 -14.80 11.29
N TYR A 36 5.87 -14.66 11.95
CA TYR A 36 6.89 -15.72 11.99
C TYR A 36 6.50 -16.92 12.86
N LYS A 37 5.42 -16.83 13.65
CA LYS A 37 4.86 -17.98 14.36
C LYS A 37 3.95 -18.81 13.44
N LEU A 38 3.30 -18.14 12.49
CA LEU A 38 2.38 -18.75 11.54
C LEU A 38 3.10 -19.29 10.29
N TYR A 39 4.16 -18.61 9.87
CA TYR A 39 4.93 -18.93 8.68
C TYR A 39 6.38 -19.22 9.04
N ASN A 40 6.86 -20.41 8.72
CA ASN A 40 8.25 -20.80 8.86
C ASN A 40 9.04 -20.35 7.62
N CYS A 41 9.34 -19.06 7.50
CA CYS A 41 10.10 -18.49 6.39
C CYS A 41 11.17 -17.49 6.87
N ASP A 42 12.25 -17.35 6.08
CA ASP A 42 13.21 -16.25 6.24
C ASP A 42 13.03 -15.27 5.07
N LEU A 43 12.28 -14.20 5.33
CA LEU A 43 11.95 -13.19 4.33
C LEU A 43 13.18 -12.51 3.72
N PHE A 44 14.33 -12.49 4.40
CA PHE A 44 15.55 -11.93 3.81
C PHE A 44 16.10 -12.84 2.70
N VAL A 45 16.01 -14.17 2.89
CA VAL A 45 16.43 -15.15 1.88
C VAL A 45 15.47 -15.12 0.69
N ASP A 46 14.16 -15.09 0.96
CA ASP A 46 13.14 -15.01 -0.11
C ASP A 46 13.30 -13.73 -0.94
N LEU A 47 13.61 -12.63 -0.27
CA LEU A 47 13.87 -11.34 -0.90
C LEU A 47 15.16 -11.35 -1.73
N GLU A 48 16.23 -11.96 -1.22
CA GLU A 48 17.50 -12.12 -1.93
C GLU A 48 17.32 -12.93 -3.23
N ASN A 49 16.65 -14.08 -3.15
CA ASN A 49 16.31 -14.91 -4.33
C ASN A 49 15.45 -14.14 -5.34
N SER A 50 14.51 -13.33 -4.85
CA SER A 50 13.67 -12.49 -5.72
C SER A 50 14.50 -11.42 -6.42
N ILE A 51 15.44 -10.77 -5.71
CA ILE A 51 16.34 -9.79 -6.30
C ILE A 51 17.20 -10.44 -7.37
N GLU A 52 17.81 -11.59 -7.09
CA GLU A 52 18.63 -12.34 -8.05
C GLU A 52 17.84 -12.64 -9.34
N LEU A 53 16.62 -13.15 -9.20
CA LEU A 53 15.73 -13.45 -10.33
C LEU A 53 15.46 -12.20 -11.19
N TYR A 54 15.05 -11.08 -10.58
CA TYR A 54 14.71 -9.87 -11.33
C TYR A 54 15.94 -9.10 -11.84
N SER A 55 17.07 -9.21 -11.14
CA SER A 55 18.36 -8.64 -11.58
C SER A 55 18.85 -9.28 -12.88
N SER A 56 18.47 -10.53 -13.16
CA SER A 56 18.73 -11.17 -14.47
C SER A 56 17.91 -10.58 -15.62
N LEU A 57 16.75 -9.96 -15.32
CA LEU A 57 15.81 -9.40 -16.30
C LEU A 57 15.96 -7.89 -16.50
N GLY A 58 16.54 -7.20 -15.53
CA GLY A 58 16.70 -5.75 -15.55
C GLY A 58 17.27 -5.20 -14.24
N ASP A 59 17.25 -3.88 -14.11
CA ASP A 59 17.72 -3.24 -12.89
C ASP A 59 16.63 -3.29 -11.80
N VAL A 60 17.01 -3.57 -10.55
CA VAL A 60 16.06 -3.70 -9.43
C VAL A 60 16.31 -2.58 -8.42
N ILE A 61 15.24 -1.90 -8.00
CA ILE A 61 15.23 -0.95 -6.89
C ILE A 61 14.27 -1.48 -5.82
N LEU A 62 14.64 -1.33 -4.55
CA LEU A 62 13.82 -1.75 -3.43
C LEU A 62 13.46 -0.56 -2.55
N LEU A 63 12.20 -0.45 -2.15
CA LEU A 63 11.74 0.54 -1.18
C LEU A 63 10.79 -0.04 -0.15
N GLY A 64 10.82 0.50 1.07
CA GLY A 64 9.79 0.22 2.07
C GLY A 64 10.33 -0.05 3.47
N ASP A 65 9.44 -0.49 4.36
CA ASP A 65 9.72 -0.74 5.78
C ASP A 65 10.34 -2.12 5.97
N THR A 66 11.65 -2.13 6.20
CA THR A 66 12.42 -3.36 6.43
C THR A 66 12.50 -3.73 7.91
N ASN A 67 11.97 -2.90 8.81
CA ASN A 67 12.17 -2.99 10.26
C ASN A 67 13.64 -3.18 10.68
N SER A 68 14.60 -2.80 9.82
CA SER A 68 16.03 -3.03 10.00
C SER A 68 16.73 -1.75 10.43
N ARG A 69 17.39 -1.76 11.58
CA ARG A 69 18.21 -0.63 12.03
C ARG A 69 19.66 -0.93 11.66
N THR A 70 20.19 -0.22 10.68
CA THR A 70 21.50 -0.51 10.08
C THR A 70 22.65 0.25 10.72
N GLY A 71 22.36 1.24 11.58
CA GLY A 71 23.37 2.09 12.19
C GLY A 71 24.30 2.73 11.16
N ALA A 72 25.60 2.69 11.43
CA ALA A 72 26.65 3.13 10.53
C ALA A 72 27.35 1.98 9.79
N ILE A 73 26.75 0.78 9.76
CA ILE A 73 27.37 -0.37 9.08
C ILE A 73 27.39 -0.12 7.57
N ASP A 74 28.54 -0.40 6.96
CA ASP A 74 28.74 -0.35 5.51
C ASP A 74 28.00 -1.50 4.82
N ASP A 75 27.24 -1.12 3.80
CA ASP A 75 26.42 -1.95 2.90
C ASP A 75 27.17 -2.38 1.62
N PHE A 76 28.48 -2.20 1.63
CA PHE A 76 29.42 -2.63 0.59
C PHE A 76 30.59 -3.41 1.21
N VAL A 77 31.36 -4.10 0.38
CA VAL A 77 32.59 -4.79 0.77
C VAL A 77 33.75 -3.79 0.70
N SER A 78 34.35 -3.48 1.84
CA SER A 78 35.52 -2.59 1.90
C SER A 78 36.80 -3.35 1.52
N ASN A 79 37.73 -2.66 0.86
CA ASN A 79 39.00 -3.23 0.39
C ASN A 79 38.83 -4.44 -0.55
N ASP A 80 37.80 -4.43 -1.40
CA ASP A 80 37.47 -5.54 -2.31
C ASP A 80 38.38 -5.66 -3.54
N SER A 81 39.48 -4.90 -3.55
CA SER A 81 40.47 -4.90 -4.62
C SER A 81 41.33 -6.17 -4.56
N ILE A 82 41.24 -6.99 -5.60
CA ILE A 82 42.08 -8.17 -5.78
C ILE A 82 43.34 -7.79 -6.58
N HIS A 83 44.49 -8.39 -6.24
CA HIS A 83 45.74 -8.21 -6.99
C HIS A 83 45.59 -8.63 -8.45
N SER A 84 46.15 -7.86 -9.38
CA SER A 84 45.99 -8.04 -10.84
C SER A 84 46.30 -9.46 -11.34
N THR A 85 47.29 -10.12 -10.73
CA THR A 85 47.67 -11.51 -11.10
C THR A 85 46.58 -12.53 -10.77
N ILE A 86 45.80 -12.30 -9.71
CA ILE A 86 44.68 -13.18 -9.34
C ILE A 86 43.47 -12.80 -10.18
N ARG A 87 43.19 -11.50 -10.34
CA ARG A 87 42.11 -10.99 -11.21
C ARG A 87 42.19 -11.56 -12.62
N ASN A 88 43.35 -11.44 -13.28
CA ASN A 88 43.53 -11.96 -14.64
C ASN A 88 43.32 -13.48 -14.75
N ARG A 89 43.49 -14.24 -13.66
CA ARG A 89 43.21 -15.69 -13.63
C ARG A 89 41.75 -16.00 -13.32
N LEU A 90 41.08 -15.11 -12.59
CA LEU A 90 39.68 -15.24 -12.24
C LEU A 90 38.77 -14.76 -13.36
N ASP A 91 39.14 -13.73 -14.11
CA ASP A 91 38.35 -13.20 -15.24
C ASP A 91 38.09 -14.28 -16.32
N ASP A 92 38.96 -15.31 -16.42
CA ASP A 92 38.78 -16.47 -17.29
C ASP A 92 37.74 -17.50 -16.75
N ILE A 93 37.36 -17.40 -15.48
CA ILE A 93 36.50 -18.38 -14.76
C ILE A 93 35.19 -17.73 -14.28
N PHE A 94 35.24 -16.49 -13.80
CA PHE A 94 34.13 -15.72 -13.24
C PHE A 94 34.29 -14.23 -13.58
N ASP A 95 33.17 -13.56 -13.87
CA ASP A 95 33.14 -12.11 -14.04
C ASP A 95 33.16 -11.41 -12.67
N TYR A 96 34.36 -11.26 -12.09
CA TYR A 96 34.54 -10.62 -10.80
C TYR A 96 34.61 -9.09 -10.96
N SER A 97 33.62 -8.39 -10.40
CA SER A 97 33.65 -6.94 -10.26
C SER A 97 33.85 -6.58 -8.79
N ALA A 98 34.95 -5.87 -8.49
CA ALA A 98 35.21 -5.36 -7.16
C ALA A 98 34.14 -4.33 -6.77
N ASP A 99 33.72 -4.36 -5.52
CA ASP A 99 32.74 -3.43 -4.97
C ASP A 99 33.25 -1.98 -4.99
N ILE A 100 32.30 -1.04 -5.09
CA ILE A 100 32.55 0.39 -5.09
C ILE A 100 32.46 0.89 -3.66
N GLU A 101 33.57 1.40 -3.12
CA GLU A 101 33.56 2.07 -1.82
C GLU A 101 32.77 3.38 -1.90
N LEU A 102 31.74 3.49 -1.06
CA LEU A 102 30.87 4.64 -1.01
C LEU A 102 31.14 5.50 0.22
N ASN A 103 30.75 6.78 0.13
CA ASN A 103 30.75 7.67 1.29
C ASN A 103 29.87 7.12 2.42
N VAL A 104 30.30 7.40 3.66
CA VAL A 104 29.56 7.05 4.88
C VAL A 104 28.16 7.68 4.84
N ARG A 105 27.15 6.90 5.21
CA ARG A 105 25.76 7.37 5.27
C ARG A 105 25.60 8.40 6.37
N ASN A 106 24.99 9.54 6.05
CA ASN A 106 24.48 10.46 7.06
C ASN A 106 23.14 9.93 7.60
N ASN A 107 23.23 8.99 8.54
CA ASN A 107 22.10 8.34 9.17
C ASN A 107 21.90 8.90 10.60
N PRO A 108 20.73 9.49 10.93
CA PRO A 108 20.46 9.97 12.29
C PRO A 108 20.26 8.83 13.30
N ASP A 109 19.98 7.60 12.85
CA ASP A 109 19.85 6.43 13.70
C ASP A 109 21.13 5.59 13.73
N ASN A 110 21.97 5.81 14.75
CA ASN A 110 23.24 5.10 14.93
C ASN A 110 23.10 3.70 15.56
N ASN A 111 21.88 3.30 15.96
CA ASN A 111 21.69 2.00 16.59
C ASN A 111 21.50 0.90 15.55
N THR A 112 21.75 -0.33 15.98
CA THR A 112 21.51 -1.54 15.19
C THR A 112 20.51 -2.46 15.88
N ASN A 113 19.81 -3.29 15.11
CA ASN A 113 19.00 -4.40 15.62
C ASN A 113 19.41 -5.70 14.90
N CYS A 114 18.78 -6.84 15.24
CA CYS A 114 19.14 -8.12 14.63
C CYS A 114 18.82 -8.22 13.12
N TYR A 115 17.98 -7.34 12.58
CA TYR A 115 17.70 -7.27 11.15
C TYR A 115 18.66 -6.35 10.39
N GLY A 116 19.27 -5.37 11.06
CA GLY A 116 20.30 -4.50 10.48
C GLY A 116 21.38 -5.26 9.73
N PRO A 117 22.10 -6.19 10.38
CA PRO A 117 23.12 -7.01 9.71
C PRO A 117 22.58 -7.88 8.57
N LYS A 118 21.33 -8.37 8.67
CA LYS A 118 20.70 -9.14 7.58
C LYS A 118 20.47 -8.26 6.35
N LEU A 119 19.91 -7.07 6.52
CA LEU A 119 19.72 -6.11 5.43
C LEU A 119 21.06 -5.70 4.78
N ILE A 120 22.09 -5.47 5.61
CA ILE A 120 23.44 -5.17 5.12
C ILE A 120 24.02 -6.34 4.32
N SER A 121 23.82 -7.58 4.77
CA SER A 121 24.29 -8.78 4.05
C SER A 121 23.59 -8.90 2.69
N LEU A 122 22.28 -8.68 2.66
CA LEU A 122 21.50 -8.63 1.43
C LEU A 122 22.00 -7.54 0.48
N CYS A 123 22.31 -6.34 0.97
CA CYS A 123 22.91 -5.28 0.16
C CYS A 123 24.23 -5.72 -0.48
N LYS A 124 25.13 -6.33 0.30
CA LYS A 124 26.42 -6.81 -0.19
C LYS A 124 26.26 -7.91 -1.24
N ALA A 125 25.41 -8.90 -0.96
CA ALA A 125 25.16 -10.02 -1.86
C ALA A 125 24.50 -9.59 -3.19
N SER A 126 23.53 -8.69 -3.13
CA SER A 126 22.78 -8.23 -4.31
C SER A 126 23.45 -7.09 -5.10
N GLY A 127 24.49 -6.45 -4.54
CA GLY A 127 25.05 -5.21 -5.12
C GLY A 127 24.17 -3.97 -4.93
N LEU A 128 23.04 -4.06 -4.22
CA LEU A 128 22.21 -2.91 -3.88
C LEU A 128 22.80 -2.09 -2.74
N ARG A 129 22.66 -0.76 -2.81
CA ARG A 129 23.18 0.16 -1.79
C ARG A 129 22.06 1.03 -1.23
N ILE A 130 22.09 1.27 0.07
CA ILE A 130 21.19 2.17 0.78
C ILE A 130 21.47 3.61 0.32
N LEU A 131 20.47 4.24 -0.30
CA LEU A 131 20.59 5.63 -0.77
C LEU A 131 20.22 6.65 0.33
N ASN A 132 19.44 6.24 1.35
CA ASN A 132 19.20 7.07 2.53
C ASN A 132 20.53 7.46 3.19
N GLY A 133 20.71 8.75 3.49
CA GLY A 133 21.97 9.25 4.02
C GLY A 133 23.06 9.53 2.98
N ARG A 134 22.86 9.18 1.70
CA ARG A 134 23.84 9.42 0.59
C ARG A 134 23.35 10.34 -0.50
N HIS A 135 22.02 10.53 -0.62
CA HIS A 135 21.47 11.39 -1.64
C HIS A 135 21.95 12.85 -1.48
N LYS A 136 22.40 13.47 -2.57
CA LYS A 136 23.06 14.78 -2.60
C LYS A 136 22.30 15.94 -1.94
N ASN A 137 20.96 15.88 -1.95
CA ASN A 137 20.13 16.94 -1.37
C ASN A 137 20.00 16.85 0.16
N GLY A 138 20.45 15.77 0.80
CA GLY A 138 20.44 15.60 2.26
C GLY A 138 19.05 15.49 2.92
N PHE A 139 17.95 15.68 2.18
CA PHE A 139 16.58 15.56 2.70
C PHE A 139 16.19 14.12 3.12
N ALA A 140 17.04 13.14 2.82
CA ALA A 140 16.88 11.75 3.23
C ALA A 140 17.58 11.44 4.57
N ASN A 141 18.25 12.42 5.18
CA ASN A 141 19.09 12.25 6.37
C ASN A 141 18.26 12.46 7.64
N ASP A 142 17.08 11.84 7.72
CA ASP A 142 16.10 12.06 8.77
C ASP A 142 15.44 10.74 9.21
N PHE A 143 14.83 10.74 10.39
CA PHE A 143 14.14 9.56 10.93
C PHE A 143 12.91 9.23 10.09
N THR A 144 12.76 7.94 9.74
CA THR A 144 11.61 7.47 8.96
C THR A 144 10.48 6.96 9.86
N PHE A 145 10.77 6.68 11.13
CA PHE A 145 9.82 6.17 12.10
C PHE A 145 9.90 6.91 13.44
N CYS A 146 8.74 7.18 14.06
CA CYS A 146 8.59 7.82 15.37
C CYS A 146 7.53 7.10 16.21
N GLY A 147 8.00 6.19 17.05
CA GLY A 147 7.17 5.40 17.96
C GLY A 147 7.25 5.88 19.42
N ALA A 148 6.50 5.21 20.30
CA ALA A 148 6.53 5.49 21.74
C ALA A 148 7.92 5.28 22.36
N ASN A 149 8.70 4.34 21.81
CA ASN A 149 10.01 3.95 22.33
C ASN A 149 11.17 4.73 21.71
N GLY A 150 10.88 5.75 20.90
CA GLY A 150 11.90 6.57 20.24
C GLY A 150 11.71 6.62 18.73
N MET A 151 12.81 6.91 18.04
CA MET A 151 12.85 7.14 16.59
C MET A 151 13.86 6.19 15.96
N SER A 152 13.64 5.84 14.69
CA SER A 152 14.55 4.98 13.92
C SER A 152 14.49 5.27 12.44
N VAL A 153 15.49 4.79 11.71
CA VAL A 153 15.48 4.68 10.25
C VAL A 153 15.29 3.21 9.92
N ILE A 154 14.13 2.88 9.34
CA ILE A 154 13.72 1.51 8.99
C ILE A 154 13.10 1.41 7.60
N ASP A 155 12.72 2.56 7.03
CA ASP A 155 12.24 2.69 5.66
C ASP A 155 13.41 3.11 4.77
N TYR A 156 13.77 2.26 3.81
CA TYR A 156 14.93 2.50 2.95
C TYR A 156 14.54 2.55 1.48
N LEU A 157 15.40 3.20 0.70
CA LEU A 157 15.52 3.04 -0.75
C LEU A 157 16.87 2.37 -1.04
N LEU A 158 16.87 1.14 -1.54
CA LEU A 158 18.05 0.41 -1.99
C LEU A 158 18.13 0.44 -3.50
N VAL A 159 19.28 0.84 -4.02
CA VAL A 159 19.49 1.12 -5.45
C VAL A 159 20.87 0.60 -5.86
N PRO A 160 21.03 0.03 -7.08
CA PRO A 160 22.35 -0.23 -7.65
C PRO A 160 23.12 1.10 -7.79
N VAL A 161 24.44 1.10 -7.59
CA VAL A 161 25.24 2.34 -7.67
C VAL A 161 25.09 3.04 -9.03
N SER A 162 24.97 2.25 -10.11
CA SER A 162 24.75 2.74 -11.48
C SER A 162 23.48 3.58 -11.64
N LEU A 163 22.47 3.36 -10.79
CA LEU A 163 21.19 4.08 -10.82
C LEU A 163 21.11 5.24 -9.81
N PHE A 164 22.18 5.55 -9.09
CA PHE A 164 22.18 6.75 -8.23
C PHE A 164 21.87 8.05 -8.99
N PRO A 165 22.41 8.30 -10.21
CA PRO A 165 22.14 9.52 -10.97
C PRO A 165 20.68 9.70 -11.39
N ILE A 166 19.94 8.59 -11.60
CA ILE A 166 18.52 8.67 -12.01
C ILE A 166 17.61 9.09 -10.85
N VAL A 167 18.03 8.91 -9.60
CA VAL A 167 17.27 9.38 -8.43
C VAL A 167 17.50 10.88 -8.27
N ARG A 168 16.54 11.68 -8.73
CA ARG A 168 16.60 13.16 -8.64
C ARG A 168 16.28 13.68 -7.25
N GLN A 169 15.31 13.08 -6.58
CA GLN A 169 14.92 13.45 -5.23
C GLN A 169 14.70 12.20 -4.39
N LEU A 170 15.23 12.24 -3.17
CA LEU A 170 14.91 11.35 -2.08
C LEU A 170 14.68 12.22 -0.83
N ILE A 171 13.46 12.22 -0.31
CA ILE A 171 13.03 13.09 0.79
C ILE A 171 12.31 12.24 1.83
N VAL A 172 12.75 12.34 3.08
CA VAL A 172 11.96 11.90 4.24
C VAL A 172 11.04 13.04 4.63
N SER A 173 9.73 12.83 4.46
CA SER A 173 8.73 13.87 4.73
C SER A 173 8.53 14.11 6.22
N ASN A 174 7.89 15.22 6.58
CA ASN A 174 7.47 15.48 7.95
C ASN A 174 6.49 14.41 8.46
N PHE A 175 6.56 14.09 9.75
CA PHE A 175 5.59 13.21 10.39
C PHE A 175 4.20 13.84 10.38
N THR A 176 3.17 13.00 10.21
CA THR A 176 1.77 13.42 10.14
C THR A 176 0.95 12.75 11.24
N THR A 177 -0.35 13.05 11.29
CA THR A 177 -1.25 12.35 12.22
C THR A 177 -1.71 10.98 11.71
N PHE A 178 -1.38 10.64 10.46
CA PHE A 178 -1.87 9.45 9.77
C PHE A 178 -1.06 8.20 10.06
N SER A 179 0.24 8.35 10.31
CA SER A 179 1.17 7.26 10.57
C SER A 179 2.23 7.67 11.60
N ASP A 180 2.82 6.69 12.26
CA ASP A 180 4.09 6.80 12.97
C ASP A 180 5.31 6.73 12.04
N HIS A 181 5.12 6.36 10.78
CA HIS A 181 6.11 6.48 9.72
C HIS A 181 6.02 7.85 9.00
N ALA A 182 7.16 8.34 8.56
CA ALA A 182 7.31 9.44 7.62
C ALA A 182 7.27 8.91 6.18
N PHE A 183 6.64 9.65 5.28
CA PHE A 183 6.60 9.26 3.87
C PHE A 183 7.97 9.45 3.21
N LEU A 184 8.43 8.43 2.50
CA LEU A 184 9.54 8.55 1.56
C LEU A 184 9.02 9.05 0.22
N HIS A 185 9.46 10.24 -0.20
CA HIS A 185 9.21 10.78 -1.53
C HIS A 185 10.42 10.52 -2.41
N ILE A 186 10.19 9.88 -3.55
CA ILE A 186 11.23 9.50 -4.52
C ILE A 186 10.83 10.04 -5.89
N GLN A 187 11.76 10.75 -6.55
CA GLN A 187 11.59 11.19 -7.93
C GLN A 187 12.67 10.56 -8.80
N LEU A 188 12.25 9.80 -9.82
CA LEU A 188 13.14 9.17 -10.79
C LEU A 188 13.14 9.97 -12.09
N SER A 189 14.32 10.13 -12.69
CA SER A 189 14.50 10.72 -14.01
C SER A 189 14.70 9.58 -15.01
N LEU A 190 13.61 9.20 -15.68
CA LEU A 190 13.61 8.14 -16.68
C LEU A 190 13.45 8.73 -18.07
N LEU A 191 14.23 8.25 -19.04
CA LEU A 191 13.92 8.46 -20.44
C LEU A 191 12.82 7.49 -20.84
N CYS A 192 11.60 7.99 -20.87
CA CYS A 192 10.56 7.31 -21.63
C CYS A 192 10.85 7.52 -23.12
N ASN A 193 11.05 6.43 -23.85
CA ASN A 193 11.06 6.48 -25.31
C ASN A 193 9.70 7.03 -25.74
N LYS A 194 9.65 8.27 -26.22
CA LYS A 194 8.42 9.04 -26.53
C LYS A 194 7.59 8.44 -27.67
N GLN A 195 7.81 7.19 -28.05
CA GLN A 195 7.07 6.57 -29.12
C GLN A 195 5.65 6.14 -28.75
N ASN A 196 5.25 6.14 -27.47
CA ASN A 196 3.85 5.92 -27.06
C ASN A 196 3.51 6.50 -25.68
N SER A 197 3.91 7.73 -25.39
CA SER A 197 3.35 8.47 -24.23
C SER A 197 2.56 9.66 -24.74
N THR A 198 1.23 9.59 -24.66
CA THR A 198 0.40 10.79 -24.66
C THR A 198 0.95 11.73 -23.60
N ARG A 199 1.47 12.87 -24.03
CA ARG A 199 2.04 13.88 -23.14
C ARG A 199 0.97 14.30 -22.15
N PHE A 200 1.11 13.94 -20.88
CA PHE A 200 0.51 14.74 -19.82
C PHE A 200 1.25 16.09 -19.85
N PRO A 201 0.57 17.22 -20.07
CA PRO A 201 1.23 18.50 -20.25
C PRO A 201 2.00 18.88 -18.99
N ASP A 202 3.25 19.31 -19.20
CA ASP A 202 4.23 19.72 -18.19
C ASP A 202 3.64 20.71 -17.16
N ASP A 203 3.90 20.45 -15.88
CA ASP A 203 3.37 21.17 -14.69
C ASP A 203 3.98 22.58 -14.50
N GLU A 204 4.63 23.15 -15.53
CA GLU A 204 5.22 24.51 -15.47
C GLU A 204 4.32 25.61 -16.04
N ASN A 205 3.22 25.26 -16.71
CA ASN A 205 2.17 26.21 -17.08
C ASN A 205 0.84 25.84 -16.42
N ARG A 206 0.76 25.99 -15.10
CA ARG A 206 -0.54 26.22 -14.43
C ARG A 206 -1.06 27.63 -14.70
N GLU A 207 -1.16 28.02 -15.97
CA GLU A 207 -2.24 28.91 -16.36
C GLU A 207 -3.53 28.11 -16.21
N LYS A 208 -4.26 28.38 -15.13
CA LYS A 208 -5.66 28.01 -14.84
C LYS A 208 -6.42 27.37 -16.03
N LEU A 209 -6.11 26.10 -16.33
CA LEU A 209 -6.89 25.33 -17.28
C LEU A 209 -8.18 24.95 -16.55
N SER A 210 -9.26 25.62 -16.91
CA SER A 210 -10.60 25.18 -16.58
C SER A 210 -10.76 23.75 -17.09
N GLN A 211 -10.68 22.77 -16.19
CA GLN A 211 -11.02 21.39 -16.54
C GLN A 211 -12.46 21.39 -17.04
N ASP A 212 -12.63 21.14 -18.33
CA ASP A 212 -13.94 20.99 -18.94
C ASP A 212 -14.62 19.76 -18.32
N LYS A 213 -15.63 20.00 -17.51
CA LYS A 213 -16.44 18.93 -16.92
C LYS A 213 -17.58 18.62 -17.85
N PHE A 214 -17.63 17.38 -18.31
CA PHE A 214 -18.76 16.85 -19.05
C PHE A 214 -19.80 16.29 -18.06
N LYS A 215 -21.05 16.72 -18.18
CA LYS A 215 -22.17 16.16 -17.42
C LYS A 215 -23.31 15.85 -18.37
N TRP A 216 -23.76 14.61 -18.36
CA TRP A 216 -24.94 14.17 -19.10
C TRP A 216 -26.16 15.02 -18.71
N ASN A 217 -26.89 15.50 -19.71
CA ASN A 217 -28.13 16.26 -19.56
C ASN A 217 -29.22 15.62 -20.41
N ASP A 218 -30.21 15.00 -19.76
CA ASP A 218 -31.30 14.29 -20.44
C ASP A 218 -32.17 15.22 -21.30
N GLU A 219 -32.23 16.52 -20.99
CA GLU A 219 -33.00 17.50 -21.76
C GLU A 219 -32.39 17.77 -23.16
N LEU A 220 -31.08 17.59 -23.31
CA LEU A 220 -30.34 17.81 -24.56
C LEU A 220 -30.15 16.53 -25.36
N LYS A 221 -30.69 15.40 -24.87
CA LYS A 221 -30.51 14.07 -25.46
C LYS A 221 -30.98 14.00 -26.91
N GLU A 222 -32.19 14.46 -27.22
CA GLU A 222 -32.74 14.37 -28.58
C GLU A 222 -32.00 15.30 -29.56
N GLN A 223 -31.59 16.50 -29.13
CA GLN A 223 -30.81 17.42 -29.96
C GLN A 223 -29.40 16.87 -30.25
N CYS A 224 -28.78 16.24 -29.25
CA CYS A 224 -27.51 15.55 -29.41
C CYS A 224 -27.65 14.35 -30.37
N ARG A 225 -28.74 13.58 -30.25
CA ARG A 225 -29.06 12.47 -31.14
C ARG A 225 -29.21 12.93 -32.60
N ASP A 226 -29.96 14.01 -32.84
CA ASP A 226 -30.13 14.58 -34.17
C ASP A 226 -28.80 15.09 -34.74
N CYS A 227 -27.95 15.69 -33.89
CA CYS A 227 -26.62 16.15 -34.29
C CYS A 227 -25.69 15.00 -34.68
N LEU A 228 -25.76 13.86 -33.97
CA LEU A 228 -25.03 12.65 -34.34
C LEU A 228 -25.53 12.09 -35.67
N LEU A 229 -26.85 11.98 -35.85
CA LEU A 229 -27.47 11.51 -37.09
C LEU A 229 -27.06 12.37 -38.30
N ASN A 230 -27.03 13.68 -38.14
CA ASN A 230 -26.63 14.63 -39.18
C ASN A 230 -25.11 14.61 -39.48
N ASN A 231 -24.29 14.04 -38.60
CA ASN A 231 -22.84 13.89 -38.82
C ASN A 231 -22.43 12.41 -38.98
N MET A 232 -23.38 11.50 -39.22
CA MET A 232 -23.10 10.07 -39.40
C MET A 232 -22.13 9.77 -40.53
N GLU A 233 -22.17 10.54 -41.63
CA GLU A 233 -21.23 10.37 -42.74
C GLU A 233 -19.78 10.62 -42.30
N LYS A 234 -19.54 11.67 -41.50
CA LYS A 234 -18.20 11.96 -40.95
C LYS A 234 -17.71 10.86 -40.01
N ILE A 235 -18.62 10.32 -39.18
CA ILE A 235 -18.31 9.22 -38.26
C ILE A 235 -18.01 7.93 -39.06
N ASN A 236 -18.73 7.69 -40.15
CA ASN A 236 -18.53 6.53 -41.02
C ASN A 236 -17.25 6.65 -41.87
N MET A 237 -16.83 7.86 -42.25
CA MET A 237 -15.55 8.07 -42.93
C MET A 237 -14.35 7.63 -42.07
N CYS A 238 -14.45 7.70 -40.74
CA CYS A 238 -13.44 7.14 -39.83
C CYS A 238 -13.35 5.61 -39.91
N ARG A 239 -14.40 4.93 -40.39
CA ARG A 239 -14.47 3.46 -40.52
C ARG A 239 -13.87 2.95 -41.84
N GLU A 240 -13.98 3.73 -42.92
CA GLU A 240 -13.50 3.32 -44.26
C GLU A 240 -11.97 3.37 -44.42
N ARG A 241 -11.24 3.93 -43.44
CA ARG A 241 -9.77 4.07 -43.45
C ARG A 241 -9.03 3.00 -42.64
N ILE A 242 -9.72 2.00 -42.12
CA ILE A 242 -9.11 0.91 -41.36
C ILE A 242 -8.51 -0.11 -42.34
N ASP A 243 -7.34 0.21 -42.90
CA ASP A 243 -6.48 -0.82 -43.50
C ASP A 243 -5.72 -1.55 -42.38
N PHE A 244 -5.81 -2.88 -42.38
CA PHE A 244 -5.34 -3.77 -41.31
C PHE A 244 -3.82 -4.02 -41.35
N ASP A 245 -3.00 -2.97 -41.52
CA ASP A 245 -1.54 -3.13 -41.57
C ASP A 245 -0.84 -2.16 -40.59
N GLY A 246 -0.96 -2.49 -39.29
CA GLY A 246 -0.14 -1.89 -38.22
C GLY A 246 -0.92 -1.25 -37.06
N GLN A 247 -0.46 -1.50 -35.84
CA GLN A 247 -1.03 -0.98 -34.57
C GLN A 247 -1.15 0.56 -34.57
N GLN A 248 -0.19 1.27 -35.17
CA GLN A 248 -0.11 2.72 -35.20
C GLN A 248 -1.21 3.40 -36.03
N LEU A 249 -1.70 2.74 -37.09
CA LEU A 249 -2.79 3.27 -37.92
C LEU A 249 -4.16 3.08 -37.25
N LEU A 250 -4.30 2.02 -36.46
CA LEU A 250 -5.47 1.79 -35.62
C LEU A 250 -5.61 2.89 -34.56
N ASP A 251 -4.52 3.21 -33.86
CA ASP A 251 -4.51 4.23 -32.80
C ASP A 251 -4.83 5.62 -33.37
N ASN A 252 -4.25 5.98 -34.53
CA ASN A 252 -4.57 7.24 -35.21
C ASN A 252 -6.05 7.32 -35.63
N SER A 253 -6.63 6.21 -36.09
CA SER A 253 -8.04 6.15 -36.48
C SER A 253 -8.98 6.26 -35.26
N LEU A 254 -8.58 5.67 -34.12
CA LEU A 254 -9.30 5.79 -32.86
C LEU A 254 -9.24 7.20 -32.28
N ASP A 255 -8.11 7.89 -32.41
CA ASP A 255 -7.96 9.29 -32.01
C ASP A 255 -8.82 10.22 -32.89
N GLU A 256 -8.83 10.01 -34.21
CA GLU A 256 -9.67 10.77 -35.14
C GLU A 256 -11.17 10.56 -34.86
N PHE A 257 -11.57 9.31 -34.60
CA PHE A 257 -12.94 8.98 -34.19
C PHE A 257 -13.31 9.64 -32.85
N THR A 258 -12.44 9.55 -31.86
CA THR A 258 -12.66 10.09 -30.52
C THR A 258 -12.73 11.63 -30.55
N SER A 259 -11.88 12.28 -31.32
CA SER A 259 -11.92 13.74 -31.53
C SER A 259 -13.21 14.15 -32.22
N THR A 260 -13.59 13.47 -33.30
CA THR A 260 -14.81 13.78 -34.06
C THR A 260 -16.06 13.61 -33.19
N LEU A 261 -16.11 12.55 -32.38
CA LEU A 261 -17.22 12.30 -31.46
C LEU A 261 -17.27 13.35 -30.34
N ASN A 262 -16.10 13.73 -29.79
CA ASN A 262 -16.02 14.80 -28.80
C ASN A 262 -16.44 16.15 -29.38
N ASP A 263 -16.07 16.50 -30.60
CA ASP A 263 -16.48 17.77 -31.23
C ASP A 263 -18.00 17.86 -31.44
N ILE A 264 -18.63 16.73 -31.81
CA ILE A 264 -20.09 16.65 -31.98
C ILE A 264 -20.80 16.69 -30.62
N MET A 265 -20.29 15.98 -29.62
CA MET A 265 -20.96 15.78 -28.33
C MET A 265 -20.67 16.90 -27.32
N ALA A 266 -19.48 17.51 -27.36
CA ALA A 266 -19.03 18.47 -26.37
C ALA A 266 -19.94 19.69 -26.22
N PRO A 267 -20.49 20.29 -27.28
CA PRO A 267 -21.41 21.44 -27.15
C PRO A 267 -22.62 21.16 -26.25
N PHE A 268 -23.07 19.91 -26.17
CA PHE A 268 -24.26 19.51 -25.41
C PHE A 268 -23.96 19.22 -23.93
N PHE A 269 -22.75 18.73 -23.62
CA PHE A 269 -22.45 18.20 -22.28
C PHE A 269 -21.31 18.92 -21.56
N LYS A 270 -20.56 19.80 -22.24
CA LYS A 270 -19.45 20.58 -21.67
C LYS A 270 -19.97 21.73 -20.82
N LYS A 271 -19.71 21.71 -19.51
CA LYS A 271 -19.98 22.83 -18.62
C LYS A 271 -18.77 23.76 -18.55
N ARG A 272 -18.94 25.03 -18.95
CA ARG A 272 -17.99 26.10 -18.62
C ARG A 272 -18.03 26.36 -17.12
N THR A 273 -16.93 26.10 -16.44
CA THR A 273 -16.77 26.41 -15.02
C THR A 273 -16.59 27.92 -14.87
N ILE A 274 -17.68 28.65 -14.64
CA ILE A 274 -17.56 30.00 -14.07
C ILE A 274 -17.07 29.77 -12.64
N ASN A 275 -15.89 30.29 -12.30
CA ASN A 275 -15.33 30.24 -10.96
C ASN A 275 -16.37 30.76 -9.97
N PHE A 276 -17.04 29.86 -9.26
CA PHE A 276 -17.89 30.22 -8.15
C PHE A 276 -16.99 30.80 -7.06
N LYS A 277 -17.22 32.07 -6.72
CA LYS A 277 -16.72 32.69 -5.49
C LYS A 277 -16.97 31.70 -4.35
N SER A 278 -15.90 31.32 -3.66
CA SER A 278 -15.86 30.63 -2.36
C SER A 278 -17.26 30.44 -1.77
N CYS A 279 -17.88 29.28 -2.01
CA CYS A 279 -18.99 28.86 -1.18
C CYS A 279 -18.44 28.79 0.24
N ARG A 280 -18.87 29.72 1.11
CA ARG A 280 -18.65 29.61 2.55
C ARG A 280 -19.04 28.19 2.91
N SER A 281 -18.07 27.44 3.43
CA SER A 281 -18.25 26.06 3.84
C SER A 281 -19.56 25.95 4.61
N ASN A 282 -20.50 25.13 4.14
CA ASN A 282 -21.44 24.52 5.06
C ASN A 282 -20.59 24.01 6.21
N ILE A 283 -20.87 24.49 7.43
CA ILE A 283 -20.24 23.99 8.64
C ILE A 283 -20.42 22.48 8.56
N CYS A 284 -19.33 21.76 8.27
CA CYS A 284 -19.34 20.32 8.35
C CYS A 284 -19.48 20.07 9.84
N ASP A 285 -20.70 19.76 10.29
CA ASP A 285 -20.92 19.41 11.68
C ASP A 285 -19.93 18.29 12.00
N ASP A 286 -18.99 18.59 12.90
CA ASP A 286 -18.03 17.62 13.37
C ASP A 286 -18.78 16.39 13.89
N LYS A 287 -18.10 15.25 13.89
CA LYS A 287 -18.71 14.00 14.36
C LYS A 287 -19.34 14.23 15.75
N PRO A 288 -20.52 13.66 16.04
CA PRO A 288 -21.27 13.98 17.26
C PRO A 288 -20.49 13.73 18.56
N TRP A 289 -19.55 12.79 18.54
CA TRP A 289 -18.69 12.44 19.66
C TRP A 289 -17.43 13.31 19.78
N PHE A 290 -17.13 14.17 18.80
CA PHE A 290 -15.94 15.01 18.76
C PHE A 290 -16.18 16.34 19.50
N ASN A 291 -16.27 16.24 20.83
CA ASN A 291 -16.57 17.35 21.72
C ASN A 291 -15.42 18.37 21.85
N ALA A 292 -15.67 19.48 22.56
CA ALA A 292 -14.71 20.57 22.78
C ALA A 292 -13.38 20.07 23.40
N GLN A 293 -13.46 19.18 24.41
CA GLN A 293 -12.26 18.61 25.03
C GLN A 293 -11.41 17.80 24.03
N CYS A 294 -12.06 17.03 23.15
CA CYS A 294 -11.38 16.27 22.10
C CYS A 294 -10.72 17.19 21.07
N LYS A 295 -11.37 18.31 20.71
CA LYS A 295 -10.80 19.36 19.86
C LYS A 295 -9.57 20.01 20.49
N ASP A 296 -9.59 20.26 21.79
CA ASP A 296 -8.47 20.85 22.52
C ASP A 296 -7.25 19.93 22.55
N LEU A 297 -7.46 18.65 22.89
CA LEU A 297 -6.38 17.66 22.87
C LEU A 297 -5.84 17.43 21.46
N HIS A 298 -6.70 17.45 20.43
CA HIS A 298 -6.27 17.38 19.04
C HIS A 298 -5.38 18.57 18.68
N ARG A 299 -5.79 19.81 19.00
CA ARG A 299 -4.97 21.01 18.77
C ARG A 299 -3.61 20.93 19.48
N ARG A 300 -3.59 20.46 20.73
CA ARG A 300 -2.35 20.25 21.48
C ARG A 300 -1.45 19.23 20.79
N TYR A 301 -2.01 18.10 20.35
CA TYR A 301 -1.27 17.07 19.61
C TYR A 301 -0.65 17.63 18.32
N ILE A 302 -1.43 18.35 17.50
CA ILE A 302 -0.93 18.97 16.26
C ILE A 302 0.18 19.99 16.56
N ASN A 303 0.04 20.79 17.61
CA ASN A 303 1.08 21.74 18.01
C ASN A 303 2.39 21.03 18.40
N CYS A 304 2.30 20.00 19.26
CA CYS A 304 3.47 19.19 19.62
C CYS A 304 4.10 18.51 18.40
N LEU A 305 3.30 18.04 17.44
CA LEU A 305 3.78 17.44 16.20
C LEU A 305 4.54 18.45 15.34
N ASN A 306 4.00 19.67 15.17
CA ASN A 306 4.67 20.73 14.42
C ASN A 306 5.98 21.17 15.08
N ILE A 307 6.01 21.26 16.41
CA ILE A 307 7.24 21.56 17.17
C ILE A 307 8.26 20.43 16.99
N PHE A 308 7.83 19.18 17.07
CA PHE A 308 8.69 18.01 16.88
C PHE A 308 9.27 17.94 15.46
N ASN A 309 8.46 18.18 14.42
CA ASN A 309 8.94 18.21 13.04
C ASN A 309 10.00 19.31 12.79
N ARG A 310 9.90 20.44 13.49
CA ARG A 310 10.92 21.51 13.44
C ARG A 310 12.21 21.13 14.17
N LEU A 311 12.09 20.41 15.29
CA LEU A 311 13.24 20.00 16.11
C LEU A 311 12.96 18.66 16.80
N LYS A 312 13.61 17.60 16.33
CA LYS A 312 13.45 16.22 16.83
C LYS A 312 14.27 15.93 18.09
N SER A 313 14.06 16.73 19.15
CA SER A 313 14.71 16.52 20.45
C SER A 313 13.96 15.48 21.29
N GLN A 314 14.65 14.86 22.25
CA GLN A 314 14.06 13.89 23.19
C GLN A 314 12.89 14.49 24.00
N LEU A 315 13.00 15.78 24.35
CA LEU A 315 11.93 16.51 25.04
C LEU A 315 10.69 16.69 24.14
N ASN A 316 10.89 17.09 22.89
CA ASN A 316 9.80 17.27 21.93
C ASN A 316 9.13 15.93 21.58
N HIS A 317 9.92 14.86 21.45
CA HIS A 317 9.42 13.49 21.30
C HIS A 317 8.53 13.10 22.48
N SER A 318 9.01 13.26 23.71
CA SER A 318 8.25 12.91 24.93
C SER A 318 6.93 13.70 25.02
N ASN A 319 6.96 14.99 24.69
CA ASN A 319 5.77 15.85 24.65
C ASN A 319 4.78 15.42 23.56
N LEU A 320 5.26 15.07 22.38
CA LEU A 320 4.47 14.55 21.27
C LEU A 320 3.77 13.24 21.65
N ILE A 321 4.51 12.27 22.18
CA ILE A 321 3.96 10.96 22.58
C ILE A 321 2.89 11.13 23.66
N ARG A 322 3.13 11.98 24.67
CA ARG A 322 2.14 12.29 25.70
C ARG A 322 0.88 12.92 25.11
N ALA A 323 1.02 13.96 24.29
CA ALA A 323 -0.13 14.63 23.68
C ALA A 323 -0.92 13.69 22.74
N LYS A 324 -0.23 12.85 21.96
CA LYS A 324 -0.84 11.80 21.12
C LYS A 324 -1.62 10.80 21.97
N LYS A 325 -1.04 10.32 23.08
CA LYS A 325 -1.67 9.37 24.00
C LYS A 325 -2.94 9.95 24.63
N ASP A 326 -2.87 11.17 25.17
CA ASP A 326 -4.00 11.85 25.79
C ASP A 326 -5.15 12.01 24.79
N TYR A 327 -4.85 12.49 23.58
CA TYR A 327 -5.82 12.64 22.49
C TYR A 327 -6.43 11.29 22.08
N LYS A 328 -5.61 10.29 21.75
CA LYS A 328 -6.09 8.98 21.26
C LYS A 328 -6.89 8.19 22.30
N THR A 329 -6.55 8.35 23.57
CA THR A 329 -7.31 7.73 24.68
C THR A 329 -8.70 8.34 24.78
N LEU A 330 -8.81 9.67 24.77
CA LEU A 330 -10.10 10.35 24.79
C LEU A 330 -10.91 10.06 23.52
N GLU A 331 -10.29 10.14 22.35
CA GLU A 331 -10.92 9.86 21.06
C GLU A 331 -11.53 8.44 21.05
N ARG A 332 -10.78 7.44 21.53
CA ARG A 332 -11.27 6.05 21.61
C ARG A 332 -12.44 5.92 22.56
N ARG A 333 -12.37 6.54 23.76
CA ARG A 333 -13.46 6.51 24.74
C ARG A 333 -14.74 7.13 24.19
N LEU A 334 -14.66 8.34 23.63
CA LEU A 334 -15.82 9.05 23.07
C LEU A 334 -16.44 8.29 21.89
N LYS A 335 -15.61 7.69 21.03
CA LYS A 335 -16.10 6.80 19.97
C LYS A 335 -16.84 5.58 20.52
N GLN A 336 -16.29 4.92 21.55
CA GLN A 336 -16.92 3.75 22.17
C GLN A 336 -18.24 4.10 22.87
N GLU A 337 -18.28 5.19 23.63
CA GLU A 337 -19.49 5.70 24.28
C GLU A 337 -20.58 6.04 23.25
N TYR A 338 -20.20 6.68 22.15
CA TYR A 338 -21.12 6.96 21.05
C TYR A 338 -21.66 5.68 20.40
N MET A 339 -20.78 4.72 20.07
CA MET A 339 -21.20 3.44 19.48
C MET A 339 -22.12 2.65 20.43
N ARG A 340 -21.85 2.66 21.73
CA ARG A 340 -22.74 2.05 22.75
C ARG A 340 -24.09 2.75 22.82
N THR A 341 -24.10 4.08 22.81
CA THR A 341 -25.33 4.87 22.85
C THR A 341 -26.16 4.64 21.58
N GLU A 342 -25.51 4.57 20.42
CA GLU A 342 -26.15 4.23 19.15
C GLU A 342 -26.72 2.80 19.19
N GLY A 343 -25.97 1.83 19.70
CA GLY A 343 -26.45 0.47 19.93
C GLY A 343 -27.69 0.43 20.83
N ASN A 344 -27.64 1.07 22.00
CA ASN A 344 -28.77 1.19 22.92
C ASN A 344 -29.98 1.85 22.25
N MET A 345 -29.77 2.89 21.45
CA MET A 345 -30.83 3.57 20.71
C MET A 345 -31.44 2.64 19.65
N LEU A 346 -30.63 1.82 19.00
CA LEU A 346 -31.08 0.80 18.04
C LEU A 346 -31.88 -0.31 18.74
N ASP A 347 -31.48 -0.76 19.92
CA ASP A 347 -32.23 -1.74 20.71
C ASP A 347 -33.58 -1.20 21.20
N ILE A 348 -33.62 0.04 21.69
CA ILE A 348 -34.86 0.72 22.06
C ILE A 348 -35.74 0.90 20.82
N MET A 349 -35.17 1.29 19.67
CA MET A 349 -35.92 1.40 18.41
C MET A 349 -36.45 0.04 17.93
N ARG A 350 -35.69 -1.05 18.12
CA ARG A 350 -36.14 -2.41 17.79
C ARG A 350 -37.38 -2.79 18.61
N LEU A 351 -37.43 -2.42 19.88
CA LEU A 351 -38.55 -2.73 20.79
C LEU A 351 -39.75 -1.77 20.62
N THR A 352 -39.50 -0.48 20.42
CA THR A 352 -40.54 0.57 20.42
C THR A 352 -41.06 0.95 19.04
N ASN A 353 -40.22 0.85 18.00
CA ASN A 353 -40.59 1.17 16.62
C ASN A 353 -39.81 0.33 15.59
N PRO A 354 -40.15 -0.97 15.45
CA PRO A 354 -39.45 -1.89 14.55
C PRO A 354 -39.38 -1.41 13.10
N LYS A 355 -40.41 -0.69 12.61
CA LYS A 355 -40.45 -0.16 11.23
C LYS A 355 -39.34 0.87 10.98
N LEU A 356 -39.08 1.76 11.94
CA LEU A 356 -38.01 2.76 11.86
C LEU A 356 -36.63 2.13 12.01
N PHE A 357 -36.50 1.12 12.88
CA PHE A 357 -35.30 0.30 13.01
C PHE A 357 -34.92 -0.34 11.67
N TYR A 358 -35.81 -1.13 11.05
CA TYR A 358 -35.53 -1.77 9.76
C TYR A 358 -35.35 -0.75 8.62
N LYS A 359 -35.94 0.45 8.71
CA LYS A 359 -35.70 1.53 7.73
C LYS A 359 -34.25 2.03 7.75
N LYS A 360 -33.57 2.04 8.91
CA LYS A 360 -32.13 2.35 9.00
C LYS A 360 -31.24 1.29 8.33
N PHE A 361 -31.69 0.02 8.31
CA PHE A 361 -30.96 -1.11 7.73
C PHE A 361 -31.41 -1.50 6.31
N LYS A 362 -32.48 -0.91 5.78
CA LYS A 362 -32.82 -1.04 4.36
C LYS A 362 -31.71 -0.39 3.54
N ARG A 363 -30.81 -1.22 2.99
CA ARG A 363 -29.82 -0.80 1.98
C ARG A 363 -30.57 0.05 0.95
N LYS A 364 -30.02 1.22 0.59
CA LYS A 364 -30.33 1.81 -0.73
C LYS A 364 -30.16 0.67 -1.72
N ALA A 365 -31.18 0.39 -2.54
CA ALA A 365 -31.06 -0.60 -3.60
C ALA A 365 -29.72 -0.34 -4.29
N SER A 366 -28.85 -1.35 -4.30
CA SER A 366 -27.58 -1.24 -5.02
C SER A 366 -27.91 -0.73 -6.41
N PRO A 367 -27.16 0.24 -6.97
CA PRO A 367 -27.34 0.58 -8.38
C PRO A 367 -27.32 -0.76 -9.13
N LYS A 368 -28.32 -1.04 -9.97
CA LYS A 368 -28.38 -2.31 -10.71
C LYS A 368 -27.06 -2.41 -11.46
N HIS A 369 -26.14 -3.23 -10.97
CA HIS A 369 -24.89 -3.47 -11.68
C HIS A 369 -25.31 -4.11 -13.00
N ALA A 370 -24.79 -3.62 -14.11
CA ALA A 370 -25.18 -4.07 -15.45
C ALA A 370 -24.91 -5.57 -15.66
N VAL A 371 -24.09 -6.18 -14.80
CA VAL A 371 -23.72 -7.59 -14.86
C VAL A 371 -24.20 -8.32 -13.60
N PRO A 372 -25.12 -9.30 -13.73
CA PRO A 372 -25.51 -10.21 -12.65
C PRO A 372 -24.32 -10.94 -12.05
N LEU A 373 -24.27 -11.07 -10.72
CA LEU A 373 -23.23 -11.83 -9.98
C LEU A 373 -23.04 -13.26 -10.50
N LYS A 374 -24.09 -13.87 -11.04
CA LYS A 374 -24.04 -15.20 -11.66
C LYS A 374 -23.12 -15.22 -12.91
N LEU A 375 -23.20 -14.21 -13.75
CA LEU A 375 -22.33 -14.06 -14.94
C LEU A 375 -20.88 -13.82 -14.53
N PHE A 376 -20.66 -13.07 -13.45
CA PHE A 376 -19.34 -12.86 -12.88
C PHE A 376 -18.75 -14.19 -12.36
N HIS A 377 -19.52 -14.94 -11.57
CA HIS A 377 -19.11 -16.26 -11.07
C HIS A 377 -18.84 -17.25 -12.20
N GLU A 378 -19.67 -17.31 -13.24
CA GLU A 378 -19.45 -18.18 -14.40
C GLU A 378 -18.20 -17.79 -15.20
N HIS A 379 -17.90 -16.49 -15.34
CA HIS A 379 -16.69 -15.99 -15.99
C HIS A 379 -15.41 -16.41 -15.25
N PHE A 380 -15.36 -16.22 -13.93
CA PHE A 380 -14.19 -16.63 -13.13
C PHE A 380 -14.09 -18.14 -12.97
N LYS A 381 -15.24 -18.84 -12.90
CA LYS A 381 -15.26 -20.30 -12.94
C LYS A 381 -14.70 -20.82 -14.26
N SER A 382 -15.04 -20.21 -15.41
CA SER A 382 -14.50 -20.65 -16.69
C SER A 382 -13.00 -20.39 -16.81
N LEU A 383 -12.50 -19.28 -16.28
CA LEU A 383 -11.05 -18.99 -16.18
C LEU A 383 -10.31 -20.04 -15.34
N CYS A 384 -10.91 -20.51 -14.23
CA CYS A 384 -10.35 -21.59 -13.42
C CYS A 384 -10.56 -22.99 -14.02
N SER A 385 -11.42 -23.13 -15.03
CA SER A 385 -11.73 -24.43 -15.66
C SER A 385 -11.04 -24.62 -17.01
N SER A 386 -10.36 -23.58 -17.54
CA SER A 386 -9.70 -23.62 -18.85
C SER A 386 -8.21 -24.00 -18.80
N ASP A 387 -7.65 -24.21 -17.61
CA ASP A 387 -6.39 -24.94 -17.49
C ASP A 387 -6.72 -26.42 -17.31
N THR A 388 -6.51 -27.13 -18.42
CA THR A 388 -6.76 -28.56 -18.63
C THR A 388 -6.19 -29.45 -17.53
N ASP A 389 -7.05 -30.34 -17.01
CA ASP A 389 -6.78 -31.75 -16.72
C ASP A 389 -5.29 -32.18 -16.71
N ALA A 390 -4.62 -31.98 -15.58
CA ALA A 390 -3.59 -32.90 -15.13
C ALA A 390 -4.19 -33.70 -13.97
N VAL A 391 -4.61 -34.93 -14.29
CA VAL A 391 -4.95 -35.96 -13.30
C VAL A 391 -3.71 -36.16 -12.41
N LEU A 392 -3.76 -35.66 -11.18
CA LEU A 392 -2.83 -36.07 -10.13
C LEU A 392 -3.34 -37.39 -9.56
N ASP A 393 -2.76 -38.48 -10.06
CA ASP A 393 -2.79 -39.78 -9.41
C ASP A 393 -2.04 -39.65 -8.08
N ASP A 394 -2.73 -39.92 -6.97
CA ASP A 394 -2.31 -39.64 -5.59
C ASP A 394 -1.34 -40.71 -5.05
N SER A 395 -0.48 -41.25 -5.92
CA SER A 395 0.53 -42.22 -5.53
C SER A 395 1.84 -42.00 -6.27
N GLN A 396 2.88 -41.71 -5.49
CA GLN A 396 4.29 -41.50 -5.87
C GLN A 396 4.73 -40.04 -6.14
N PHE A 397 4.98 -39.28 -5.08
CA PHE A 397 6.07 -38.29 -5.08
C PHE A 397 6.76 -38.26 -3.71
N ASN A 398 7.82 -39.07 -3.59
CA ASN A 398 8.93 -38.80 -2.70
C ASN A 398 9.86 -37.78 -3.40
N ASN A 399 10.34 -36.79 -2.64
CA ASN A 399 11.52 -35.95 -2.90
C ASN A 399 11.71 -35.39 -4.32
N THR A 400 11.46 -34.09 -4.50
CA THR A 400 12.40 -33.09 -5.07
C THR A 400 11.71 -31.72 -5.17
N ASP A 401 12.45 -30.68 -4.77
CA ASP A 401 12.40 -29.28 -5.22
C ASP A 401 11.02 -28.59 -5.30
N GLY A 402 10.68 -27.89 -4.22
CA GLY A 402 9.52 -27.01 -4.16
C GLY A 402 9.74 -25.73 -4.97
N GLU A 403 9.24 -25.69 -6.20
CA GLU A 403 8.93 -24.44 -6.91
C GLU A 403 7.92 -23.63 -6.09
N CYS A 404 8.36 -22.47 -5.61
CA CYS A 404 7.50 -21.51 -4.92
C CYS A 404 6.67 -20.76 -5.98
N ILE A 405 5.39 -21.10 -6.08
CA ILE A 405 4.41 -20.37 -6.89
C ILE A 405 4.24 -18.97 -6.31
N ILE A 406 4.90 -17.97 -6.91
CA ILE A 406 4.67 -16.55 -6.61
C ILE A 406 3.29 -16.17 -7.17
N ILE A 407 2.30 -16.08 -6.30
CA ILE A 407 1.01 -15.47 -6.64
C ILE A 407 1.22 -13.96 -6.80
N LYS A 408 1.22 -13.47 -8.04
CA LYS A 408 1.13 -12.03 -8.36
C LYS A 408 -0.22 -11.50 -7.87
N LEU A 409 -0.25 -10.96 -6.65
CA LEU A 409 -1.41 -10.25 -6.14
C LEU A 409 -1.41 -8.82 -6.69
N SER A 410 -2.50 -8.44 -7.35
CA SER A 410 -2.76 -7.09 -7.81
C SER A 410 -3.06 -6.14 -6.63
N ILE A 411 -2.87 -4.84 -6.81
CA ILE A 411 -3.14 -3.79 -5.79
C ILE A 411 -4.58 -3.89 -5.23
N ASN A 412 -5.53 -4.37 -6.03
CA ASN A 412 -6.92 -4.57 -5.62
C ASN A 412 -7.08 -5.71 -4.60
N GLU A 413 -6.22 -6.72 -4.63
CA GLU A 413 -6.25 -7.85 -3.68
C GLU A 413 -5.61 -7.48 -2.34
N LEU A 414 -4.61 -6.59 -2.33
CA LEU A 414 -4.05 -6.02 -1.11
C LEU A 414 -5.06 -5.11 -0.39
N GLU A 415 -5.86 -4.33 -1.13
CA GLU A 415 -6.98 -3.57 -0.55
C GLU A 415 -8.08 -4.51 0.02
N PHE A 416 -8.30 -5.66 -0.61
CA PHE A 416 -9.26 -6.66 -0.15
C PHE A 416 -8.80 -7.43 1.10
N ILE A 417 -7.51 -7.79 1.19
CA ILE A 417 -6.93 -8.43 2.39
C ILE A 417 -6.90 -7.45 3.57
N ALA A 418 -6.53 -6.18 3.34
CA ALA A 418 -6.59 -5.14 4.36
C ALA A 418 -8.03 -4.84 4.81
N ALA A 419 -9.00 -4.85 3.88
CA ALA A 419 -10.42 -4.73 4.20
C ALA A 419 -10.95 -5.95 4.98
N ASN A 420 -10.47 -7.16 4.68
CA ASN A 420 -10.84 -8.38 5.39
C ASN A 420 -10.20 -8.47 6.78
N GLU A 421 -8.96 -8.04 6.99
CA GLU A 421 -8.41 -7.89 8.34
C GLU A 421 -9.18 -6.86 9.17
N ILE A 422 -9.68 -5.79 8.54
CA ILE A 422 -10.56 -4.80 9.18
C ILE A 422 -11.96 -5.37 9.46
N LEU A 423 -12.47 -6.28 8.62
CA LEU A 423 -13.75 -6.97 8.83
C LEU A 423 -13.66 -8.06 9.90
N VAL A 424 -12.54 -8.79 9.98
CA VAL A 424 -12.26 -9.78 11.04
C VAL A 424 -12.04 -9.07 12.38
N LYS A 425 -11.44 -7.88 12.40
CA LYS A 425 -11.36 -7.05 13.63
C LYS A 425 -12.65 -6.30 13.99
N ARG A 426 -13.64 -6.24 13.09
CA ARG A 426 -14.95 -5.58 13.31
C ARG A 426 -16.10 -6.55 13.60
N SER A 427 -15.87 -7.85 13.55
CA SER A 427 -16.89 -8.89 13.74
C SER A 427 -17.00 -9.42 15.18
N THR A 428 -16.41 -8.76 16.18
CA THR A 428 -16.74 -9.03 17.60
C THR A 428 -18.09 -8.43 18.04
N GLY A 429 -19.03 -8.30 17.11
CA GLY A 429 -20.43 -7.98 17.38
C GLY A 429 -21.26 -9.21 17.06
N TYR A 430 -21.61 -9.96 18.11
CA TYR A 430 -22.52 -11.11 18.13
C TYR A 430 -23.53 -11.10 16.97
N ILE A 431 -23.24 -11.91 15.95
CA ILE A 431 -24.28 -12.53 15.15
C ILE A 431 -24.44 -13.90 15.79
N ASP A 432 -25.65 -14.18 16.25
CA ASP A 432 -26.09 -15.47 16.81
C ASP A 432 -25.82 -16.59 15.79
N ARG A 433 -24.58 -17.11 15.82
CA ARG A 433 -24.11 -18.17 14.93
C ARG A 433 -24.69 -19.47 15.44
N VAL A 434 -25.18 -20.33 14.56
CA VAL A 434 -25.69 -21.65 14.91
C VAL A 434 -24.57 -22.64 14.61
N CYS A 435 -24.26 -23.52 15.56
CA CYS A 435 -23.19 -24.50 15.37
C CYS A 435 -23.56 -25.50 14.27
N ASP A 436 -22.73 -25.56 13.22
CA ASP A 436 -22.93 -26.44 12.07
C ASP A 436 -22.93 -27.93 12.44
N ASN A 437 -22.26 -28.30 13.55
CA ASN A 437 -22.16 -29.68 14.02
C ASN A 437 -23.29 -30.07 14.99
N CYS A 438 -23.80 -29.13 15.80
CA CYS A 438 -24.79 -29.41 16.84
C CYS A 438 -26.22 -28.99 16.46
N MET A 439 -26.44 -28.51 15.23
CA MET A 439 -27.71 -28.21 14.56
C MET A 439 -28.81 -27.62 15.48
N ASN A 440 -29.09 -26.33 15.33
CA ASN A 440 -30.06 -25.54 16.13
C ASN A 440 -29.62 -25.15 17.54
N ILE A 441 -28.33 -25.29 17.87
CA ILE A 441 -27.76 -24.71 19.10
C ILE A 441 -26.93 -23.48 18.73
N LEU A 442 -27.15 -22.39 19.47
CA LEU A 442 -26.34 -21.17 19.41
C LEU A 442 -24.89 -21.51 19.75
N GLU A 443 -23.97 -21.15 18.87
CA GLU A 443 -22.53 -21.26 19.06
C GLU A 443 -22.05 -20.11 19.95
N ASP A 444 -22.42 -20.17 21.22
CA ASP A 444 -21.93 -19.27 22.26
C ASP A 444 -20.72 -19.88 23.01
N GLU A 445 -20.09 -19.09 23.88
CA GLU A 445 -18.89 -19.52 24.63
C GLU A 445 -19.17 -20.79 25.45
N ALA A 446 -20.36 -20.91 26.04
CA ALA A 446 -20.75 -22.10 26.80
C ALA A 446 -20.89 -23.33 25.88
N HIS A 447 -21.48 -23.17 24.71
CA HIS A 447 -21.59 -24.24 23.72
C HIS A 447 -20.21 -24.72 23.26
N VAL A 448 -19.31 -23.80 22.91
CA VAL A 448 -17.94 -24.12 22.45
C VAL A 448 -17.12 -24.78 23.56
N ILE A 449 -17.19 -24.27 24.79
CA ILE A 449 -16.34 -24.71 25.90
C ILE A 449 -16.90 -25.93 26.63
N LEU A 450 -18.22 -26.19 26.62
CA LEU A 450 -18.82 -27.24 27.44
C LEU A 450 -19.54 -28.34 26.65
N ALA A 451 -20.10 -28.03 25.48
CA ALA A 451 -21.05 -28.95 24.82
C ALA A 451 -20.61 -29.47 23.44
N CYS A 452 -19.96 -28.65 22.62
CA CYS A 452 -19.76 -28.96 21.20
C CYS A 452 -18.64 -30.00 20.97
N PRO A 453 -18.96 -31.16 20.34
CA PRO A 453 -17.97 -32.19 20.01
C PRO A 453 -16.91 -31.71 19.00
N LEU A 454 -17.21 -30.69 18.20
CA LEU A 454 -16.28 -30.17 17.18
C LEU A 454 -15.05 -29.49 17.82
N TYR A 455 -15.17 -29.04 19.08
CA TYR A 455 -14.11 -28.35 19.80
C TYR A 455 -13.49 -29.20 20.92
N ASP A 456 -13.65 -30.53 20.86
CA ASP A 456 -13.20 -31.42 21.95
C ASP A 456 -11.69 -31.32 22.21
N ASP A 457 -10.89 -31.25 21.16
CA ASP A 457 -9.43 -31.10 21.27
C ASP A 457 -9.03 -29.73 21.81
N PHE A 458 -9.77 -28.68 21.43
CA PHE A 458 -9.56 -27.33 21.95
C PHE A 458 -9.91 -27.24 23.44
N ARG A 459 -10.99 -27.90 23.88
CA ARG A 459 -11.37 -27.97 25.29
C ARG A 459 -10.34 -28.70 26.13
N LYS A 460 -9.81 -29.83 25.65
CA LYS A 460 -8.72 -30.55 26.31
C LYS A 460 -7.49 -29.66 26.47
N THR A 461 -7.13 -28.93 25.43
CA THR A 461 -6.01 -27.98 25.47
C THR A 461 -6.22 -26.87 26.50
N ILE A 462 -7.40 -26.24 26.54
CA ILE A 462 -7.73 -25.21 27.55
C ILE A 462 -7.71 -25.79 28.96
N PHE A 463 -8.24 -27.00 29.13
CA PHE A 463 -8.28 -27.68 30.42
C PHE A 463 -6.86 -27.97 30.93
N ASP A 464 -5.97 -28.45 30.07
CA ASP A 464 -4.57 -28.70 30.40
C ASP A 464 -3.83 -27.40 30.75
N GLU A 465 -4.08 -26.30 30.02
CA GLU A 465 -3.53 -24.98 30.35
C GLU A 465 -4.08 -24.44 31.70
N ALA A 466 -5.37 -24.63 31.98
CA ALA A 466 -6.01 -24.17 33.21
C ALA A 466 -5.47 -24.90 34.45
N THR A 467 -5.22 -26.21 34.34
CA THR A 467 -4.59 -27.00 35.42
C THR A 467 -3.14 -26.60 35.66
N HIS A 468 -2.43 -26.13 34.63
CA HIS A 468 -1.07 -25.58 34.77
C HIS A 468 -1.06 -24.18 35.40
N PHE A 469 -2.07 -23.36 35.10
CA PHE A 469 -2.14 -21.99 35.59
C PHE A 469 -2.64 -21.89 37.03
N ASN A 470 -3.50 -22.81 37.46
CA ASN A 470 -4.03 -22.86 38.81
C ASN A 470 -3.98 -24.28 39.38
N SER A 471 -3.11 -24.49 40.37
CA SER A 471 -2.91 -25.79 41.03
C SER A 471 -4.17 -26.33 41.72
N ASP A 472 -5.10 -25.43 42.10
CA ASP A 472 -6.33 -25.80 42.78
C ASP A 472 -7.50 -26.00 41.79
N PHE A 473 -7.27 -25.85 40.48
CA PHE A 473 -8.32 -25.94 39.45
C PHE A 473 -9.10 -27.27 39.52
N MET A 474 -8.42 -28.37 39.82
CA MET A 474 -9.08 -29.68 39.96
C MET A 474 -10.06 -29.75 41.13
N SER A 475 -9.87 -28.92 42.17
CA SER A 475 -10.70 -28.86 43.37
C SER A 475 -11.95 -27.99 43.24
N PHE A 476 -12.06 -27.22 42.14
CA PHE A 476 -13.23 -26.39 41.84
C PHE A 476 -14.43 -27.24 41.41
N ASP A 477 -15.62 -26.79 41.78
CA ASP A 477 -16.87 -27.35 41.25
C ASP A 477 -17.06 -26.98 39.76
N ASP A 478 -17.99 -27.65 39.08
CA ASP A 478 -18.22 -27.47 37.63
C ASP A 478 -18.67 -26.06 37.23
N LYS A 479 -19.14 -25.24 38.19
CA LYS A 479 -19.54 -23.85 37.95
C LYS A 479 -18.38 -22.88 38.19
N GLN A 480 -17.40 -23.29 39.00
CA GLN A 480 -16.18 -22.55 39.31
C GLN A 480 -15.06 -22.80 38.30
N LYS A 481 -15.02 -24.00 37.71
CA LYS A 481 -14.23 -24.31 36.51
C LYS A 481 -14.80 -23.60 35.30
#